data_AF-A0A1G3YY23-F1
#
_entry.id   AF-A0A1G3YY23-F1
#
_cell.length_a   1.000
_cell.length_b   1.000
_cell.length_c   1.000
_cell.angle_alpha   90.00
_cell.angle_beta   90.00
_cell.angle_gamma   90.00
#
_symmetry.space_group_name_H-M   'P 1'
#
loop_
_entity.id
_entity.type
_entity.pdbx_description
1 polymer ?
#
loop_
_entity_poly.entity_id
_entity_poly.type
_entity_poly.pdbx_seq_one_letter_code
_entity_poly.pdbx_strand_id
1 'polypeptide(L)'
;MMDRPLIVRPDRALVLLPGEQARFFISLPVWFRLLIGKTVVPESGRRLQEFPVIPMANAWFGDPVSGELCYFIAARLYPEFEQIPYSSVHAVCPLWISNESDKDLSFDRICLHTEFLNIYRGTRRFWTNEVSVLFKGSDQETRLQPSKSAPTLDGAAVLVSGSRKLIELWHFKKTFDLLKQFTGF
;
A
#
# COMPACT_ATOMS: atom_id res chain seq x y z
N MET A 1 0.83 7.24 8.38
CA MET A 1 1.45 6.11 7.66
C MET A 1 2.93 6.41 7.37
N MET A 2 3.67 5.57 6.65
CA MET A 2 5.04 5.84 6.14
C MET A 2 5.09 7.12 5.28
N ASP A 3 6.27 7.70 5.13
CA ASP A 3 6.54 8.98 4.46
C ASP A 3 6.96 8.89 2.99
N ARG A 4 7.16 7.68 2.49
CA ARG A 4 7.53 7.37 1.11
C ARG A 4 6.85 6.07 0.67
N PRO A 5 6.89 5.71 -0.63
CA PRO A 5 6.31 4.46 -1.09
C PRO A 5 7.02 3.24 -0.49
N LEU A 6 6.35 2.10 -0.56
CA LEU A 6 6.80 0.83 -0.02
C LEU A 6 6.78 -0.23 -1.11
N ILE A 7 7.93 -0.81 -1.41
CA ILE A 7 8.03 -2.03 -2.20
C ILE A 7 7.63 -3.19 -1.30
N VAL A 8 6.51 -3.82 -1.64
CA VAL A 8 6.06 -5.08 -1.06
C VAL A 8 6.47 -6.20 -1.98
N ARG A 9 7.32 -7.11 -1.47
CA ARG A 9 7.63 -8.38 -2.12
C ARG A 9 6.73 -9.47 -1.52
N PRO A 10 5.80 -10.04 -2.30
CA PRO A 10 4.99 -11.17 -1.85
C PRO A 10 5.84 -12.41 -1.53
N ASP A 11 5.27 -13.31 -0.75
CA ASP A 11 5.85 -14.62 -0.41
C ASP A 11 5.91 -15.60 -1.59
N ARG A 12 5.19 -15.29 -2.68
CA ARG A 12 5.15 -16.06 -3.93
C ARG A 12 4.89 -15.14 -5.11
N ALA A 13 5.35 -15.53 -6.30
CA ALA A 13 4.94 -14.86 -7.52
C ALA A 13 3.43 -15.02 -7.73
N LEU A 14 2.78 -13.98 -8.23
CA LEU A 14 1.35 -13.97 -8.53
C LEU A 14 1.14 -13.69 -10.01
N VAL A 15 0.10 -14.32 -10.55
CA VAL A 15 -0.34 -14.14 -11.95
C VAL A 15 -1.83 -13.83 -11.92
N LEU A 16 -2.23 -12.73 -12.55
CA LEU A 16 -3.64 -12.45 -12.89
C LEU A 16 -3.79 -12.56 -14.40
N LEU A 17 -4.70 -13.41 -14.87
CA LEU A 17 -4.98 -13.60 -16.29
C LEU A 17 -5.71 -12.36 -16.88
N PRO A 18 -5.76 -12.22 -18.21
CA PRO A 18 -6.53 -11.16 -18.87
C PRO A 18 -7.98 -11.11 -18.37
N GLY A 19 -8.43 -9.93 -17.95
CA GLY A 19 -9.78 -9.70 -17.42
C GLY A 19 -9.96 -10.11 -15.95
N GLU A 20 -8.98 -10.73 -15.30
CA GLU A 20 -9.10 -11.13 -13.90
C GLU A 20 -8.97 -9.95 -12.94
N GLN A 21 -9.69 -10.08 -11.83
CA GLN A 21 -9.66 -9.15 -10.71
C GLN A 21 -9.43 -9.91 -9.42
N ALA A 22 -8.61 -9.38 -8.53
CA ALA A 22 -8.31 -9.99 -7.25
C ALA A 22 -8.25 -8.94 -6.14
N ARG A 23 -8.74 -9.33 -4.96
CA ARG A 23 -8.55 -8.58 -3.72
C ARG A 23 -7.55 -9.29 -2.84
N PHE A 24 -6.62 -8.52 -2.32
CA PHE A 24 -5.66 -8.96 -1.32
C PHE A 24 -5.70 -8.03 -0.10
N PHE A 25 -5.15 -8.52 0.99
CA PHE A 25 -4.94 -7.77 2.22
C PHE A 25 -3.47 -7.87 2.60
N ILE A 26 -2.88 -6.72 2.93
CA ILE A 26 -1.47 -6.61 3.29
C ILE A 26 -1.36 -6.03 4.69
N SER A 27 -0.57 -6.66 5.54
CA SER A 27 -0.20 -6.11 6.86
C SER A 27 0.95 -5.13 6.69
N LEU A 28 0.70 -3.84 6.93
CA LEU A 28 1.68 -2.77 6.76
C LEU A 28 2.11 -2.20 8.11
N PRO A 29 3.42 -2.01 8.39
CA PRO A 29 3.87 -1.43 9.65
C PRO A 29 3.43 0.04 9.76
N VAL A 30 2.95 0.43 10.94
CA VAL A 30 2.59 1.82 11.22
C VAL A 30 3.79 2.61 11.74
N TRP A 31 3.65 3.93 11.73
CA TRP A 31 4.62 4.86 12.31
C TRP A 31 4.08 5.40 13.62
N PHE A 32 4.97 5.60 14.57
CA PHE A 32 4.66 6.27 15.82
C PHE A 32 4.77 7.78 15.63
N ARG A 33 3.78 8.53 16.15
CA ARG A 33 3.76 9.98 16.14
C ARG A 33 3.45 10.50 17.54
N LEU A 34 4.36 11.32 18.07
CA LEU A 34 4.18 12.00 19.35
C LEU A 34 3.66 13.43 19.11
N LEU A 35 2.50 13.73 19.68
CA LEU A 35 1.85 15.04 19.64
C LEU A 35 1.82 15.65 21.04
N ILE A 36 2.02 16.95 21.16
CA ILE A 36 1.91 17.71 22.41
C ILE A 36 0.90 18.87 22.25
N GLY A 37 0.07 19.12 23.25
CA GLY A 37 -0.93 20.19 23.20
C GLY A 37 -2.04 20.02 24.25
N LYS A 38 -2.78 21.09 24.54
CA LYS A 38 -3.88 21.10 25.52
C LYS A 38 -5.04 20.19 25.12
N THR A 39 -5.25 20.01 23.81
CA THR A 39 -6.19 19.04 23.25
C THR A 39 -5.39 18.13 22.32
N VAL A 40 -5.29 16.84 22.65
CA VAL A 40 -4.59 15.87 21.81
C VAL A 40 -5.55 15.37 20.73
N VAL A 41 -5.80 16.21 19.73
CA VAL A 41 -6.48 15.82 18.49
C VAL A 41 -5.42 15.86 17.38
N PRO A 42 -5.42 14.90 16.41
CA PRO A 42 -4.40 14.85 15.37
C PRO A 42 -4.19 16.16 14.59
N GLU A 43 -5.21 17.01 14.51
CA GLU A 43 -5.21 18.26 13.75
C GLU A 43 -4.77 19.49 14.56
N SER A 44 -4.84 19.43 15.90
CA SER A 44 -4.55 20.58 16.79
C SER A 44 -3.32 20.39 17.68
N GLY A 45 -2.84 19.15 17.83
CA GLY A 45 -1.60 18.85 18.55
C GLY A 45 -0.35 19.22 17.75
N ARG A 46 0.65 19.81 18.41
CA ARG A 46 1.95 20.07 17.79
C ARG A 46 2.74 18.76 17.71
N ARG A 47 3.16 18.36 16.51
CA ARG A 47 4.01 17.18 16.32
C ARG A 47 5.40 17.44 16.89
N LEU A 48 5.80 16.62 17.86
CA LEU A 48 7.15 16.67 18.47
C LEU A 48 8.11 15.76 17.71
N GLN A 49 7.72 14.50 17.51
CA GLN A 49 8.56 13.50 16.87
C GLN A 49 7.72 12.46 16.14
N GLU A 50 8.33 11.83 15.15
CA GLU A 50 7.75 10.74 14.39
C GLU A 50 8.85 9.75 13.97
N PHE A 51 8.58 8.46 14.07
CA PHE A 51 9.55 7.43 13.69
C PHE A 51 8.87 6.11 13.31
N PRO A 52 9.50 5.28 12.47
CA PRO A 52 8.99 3.94 12.16
C PRO A 52 9.00 3.06 13.41
N VAL A 53 7.91 2.33 13.65
CA VAL A 53 7.88 1.32 14.72
C VAL A 53 8.75 0.13 14.34
N ILE A 54 8.77 -0.22 13.06
CA ILE A 54 9.61 -1.27 12.48
C ILE A 54 10.54 -0.60 11.46
N PRO A 55 11.87 -0.59 11.68
CA PRO A 55 12.82 -0.07 10.71
C PRO A 55 12.72 -0.84 9.39
N MET A 56 12.77 -0.13 8.27
CA MET A 56 12.73 -0.70 6.93
C MET A 56 13.93 -0.20 6.12
N ALA A 57 14.49 -1.07 5.29
CA ALA A 57 15.57 -0.71 4.40
C ALA A 57 15.05 0.22 3.30
N ASN A 58 15.91 1.15 2.88
CA ASN A 58 15.70 1.90 1.66
C ASN A 58 15.92 0.99 0.45
N ALA A 59 15.08 1.12 -0.56
CA ALA A 59 15.19 0.42 -1.83
C ALA A 59 14.79 1.35 -2.97
N TRP A 60 15.26 1.03 -4.17
CA TRP A 60 14.94 1.77 -5.38
C TRP A 60 13.95 0.97 -6.22
N PHE A 61 12.83 1.58 -6.60
CA PHE A 61 11.83 0.96 -7.46
C PHE A 61 11.88 1.56 -8.86
N GLY A 62 11.96 0.72 -9.90
CA GLY A 62 12.03 1.14 -11.29
C GLY A 62 13.45 1.33 -11.81
N ASP A 63 13.59 2.12 -12.87
CA ASP A 63 14.86 2.36 -13.57
C ASP A 63 15.84 3.20 -12.71
N PRO A 64 17.16 2.97 -12.76
CA PRO A 64 18.13 3.71 -11.94
C PRO A 64 18.08 5.24 -12.04
N VAL A 65 17.61 5.80 -13.17
CA VAL A 65 17.56 7.25 -13.42
C VAL A 65 16.20 7.85 -13.08
N SER A 66 15.12 7.12 -13.37
CA SER A 66 13.74 7.63 -13.27
C SER A 66 12.87 6.94 -12.20
N GLY A 67 13.46 6.02 -11.44
CA GLY A 67 12.79 5.30 -10.37
C GLY A 67 12.53 6.14 -9.13
N GLU A 68 12.08 5.47 -8.08
CA GLU A 68 11.66 6.12 -6.84
C GLU A 68 12.29 5.46 -5.62
N LEU A 69 12.74 6.31 -4.69
CA LEU A 69 13.21 5.88 -3.38
C LEU A 69 12.02 5.42 -2.53
N CYS A 70 12.03 4.15 -2.19
CA CYS A 70 11.01 3.46 -1.43
C CYS A 70 11.59 2.84 -0.16
N TYR A 71 10.72 2.42 0.75
CA TYR A 71 11.05 1.37 1.70
C TYR A 71 10.87 -0.02 1.07
N PHE A 72 11.39 -1.05 1.71
CA PHE A 72 11.19 -2.44 1.30
C PHE A 72 10.66 -3.31 2.44
N ILE A 73 9.71 -4.19 2.12
CA ILE A 73 9.24 -5.26 3.01
C ILE A 73 8.94 -6.54 2.22
N ALA A 74 9.23 -7.69 2.83
CA ALA A 74 8.65 -8.96 2.43
C ALA A 74 7.35 -9.18 3.22
N ALA A 75 6.22 -9.30 2.53
CA ALA A 75 4.92 -9.47 3.20
C ALA A 75 4.02 -10.39 2.39
N ARG A 76 3.23 -11.22 3.08
CA ARG A 76 2.23 -12.07 2.45
C ARG A 76 1.03 -11.26 1.97
N LEU A 77 0.52 -11.61 0.79
CA LEU A 77 -0.77 -11.15 0.26
C LEU A 77 -1.86 -12.15 0.68
N TYR A 78 -2.74 -11.72 1.58
CA TYR A 78 -3.81 -12.57 2.09
C TYR A 78 -5.08 -12.38 1.25
N PRO A 79 -5.78 -13.46 0.84
CA PRO A 79 -7.07 -13.33 0.14
C PRO A 79 -8.20 -12.87 1.07
N GLU A 80 -8.08 -13.16 2.36
CA GLU A 80 -9.04 -12.83 3.41
C GLU A 80 -8.31 -12.17 4.58
N PHE A 81 -8.85 -11.09 5.13
CA PHE A 81 -8.16 -10.32 6.16
C PHE A 81 -8.15 -11.03 7.52
N GLU A 82 -9.09 -11.95 7.75
CA GLU A 82 -9.21 -12.78 8.95
C GLU A 82 -7.97 -13.67 9.15
N GLN A 83 -7.28 -14.01 8.06
CA GLN A 83 -6.04 -14.78 8.06
C GLN A 83 -4.83 -13.96 8.54
N ILE A 84 -4.95 -12.64 8.61
CA ILE A 84 -3.88 -11.75 9.06
C ILE A 84 -3.80 -11.80 10.59
N PRO A 85 -2.64 -12.17 11.16
CA PRO A 85 -2.42 -12.12 12.61
C PRO A 85 -2.67 -10.73 13.19
N TYR A 86 -3.25 -10.69 14.40
CA TYR A 86 -3.46 -9.43 15.09
C TYR A 86 -2.13 -8.75 15.43
N SER A 87 -2.08 -7.44 15.23
CA SER A 87 -0.93 -6.62 15.59
C SER A 87 -1.36 -5.21 15.94
N SER A 88 -0.85 -4.68 17.06
CA SER A 88 -1.05 -3.28 17.48
C SER A 88 -0.14 -2.31 16.71
N VAL A 89 0.84 -2.83 15.96
CA VAL A 89 1.86 -2.04 15.25
C VAL A 89 1.74 -2.18 13.72
N HIS A 90 0.65 -2.77 13.23
CA HIS A 90 0.34 -2.84 11.80
C HIS A 90 -1.07 -2.32 11.51
N ALA A 91 -1.24 -1.81 10.30
CA ALA A 91 -2.52 -1.53 9.69
C ALA A 91 -2.74 -2.46 8.49
N VAL A 92 -3.97 -2.95 8.32
CA VAL A 92 -4.33 -3.77 7.17
C VAL A 92 -4.72 -2.87 6.00
N CYS A 93 -4.06 -3.08 4.87
CA CYS A 93 -4.34 -2.41 3.61
C CYS A 93 -5.09 -3.35 2.67
N PRO A 94 -6.36 -3.08 2.34
CA PRO A 94 -7.03 -3.72 1.23
C PRO A 94 -6.39 -3.27 -0.09
N LEU A 95 -6.09 -4.22 -0.96
CA LEU A 95 -5.51 -4.02 -2.27
C LEU A 95 -6.39 -4.70 -3.31
N TRP A 96 -6.99 -3.92 -4.19
CA TRP A 96 -7.77 -4.40 -5.33
C TRP A 96 -6.92 -4.30 -6.59
N ILE A 97 -6.75 -5.39 -7.34
CA ILE A 97 -5.99 -5.41 -8.59
C ILE A 97 -6.92 -5.87 -9.71
N SER A 98 -6.96 -5.13 -10.81
CA SER A 98 -7.69 -5.47 -12.03
C SER A 98 -6.73 -5.53 -13.22
N ASN A 99 -6.68 -6.66 -13.91
CA ASN A 99 -5.98 -6.81 -15.18
C ASN A 99 -6.95 -6.56 -16.34
N GLU A 100 -6.94 -5.34 -16.90
CA GLU A 100 -7.71 -4.97 -18.10
C GLU A 100 -6.84 -5.03 -19.37
N SER A 101 -5.70 -5.72 -19.32
CA SER A 101 -4.86 -5.95 -20.50
C SER A 101 -5.21 -7.26 -21.20
N ASP A 102 -4.61 -7.46 -22.37
CA ASP A 102 -4.67 -8.69 -23.15
C ASP A 102 -3.56 -9.69 -22.79
N LYS A 103 -2.76 -9.40 -21.75
CA LYS A 103 -1.62 -10.19 -21.30
C LYS A 103 -1.75 -10.60 -19.83
N ASP A 104 -1.08 -11.69 -19.47
CA ASP A 104 -0.94 -12.09 -18.07
C ASP A 104 -0.18 -11.02 -17.28
N LEU A 105 -0.72 -10.62 -16.14
CA LEU A 105 -0.04 -9.77 -15.17
C LEU A 105 0.71 -10.67 -14.18
N SER A 106 1.97 -10.94 -14.47
CA SER A 106 2.88 -11.68 -13.58
C SER A 106 3.81 -10.72 -12.82
N PHE A 107 3.74 -10.74 -11.49
CA PHE A 107 4.51 -9.83 -10.63
C PHE A 107 5.03 -10.51 -9.37
N ASP A 108 6.18 -10.04 -8.89
CA ASP A 108 6.79 -10.44 -7.63
C ASP A 108 7.07 -9.25 -6.69
N ARG A 109 6.74 -8.03 -7.12
CA ARG A 109 6.85 -6.80 -6.33
C ARG A 109 5.74 -5.82 -6.68
N ILE A 110 5.25 -5.13 -5.65
CA ILE A 110 4.26 -4.06 -5.74
C ILE A 110 4.81 -2.82 -5.06
N CYS A 111 4.84 -1.68 -5.76
CA CYS A 111 5.12 -0.38 -5.16
C CYS A 111 3.82 0.25 -4.67
N LEU A 112 3.64 0.29 -3.34
CA LEU A 112 2.49 0.93 -2.71
C LEU A 112 2.85 2.34 -2.28
N HIS A 113 2.08 3.33 -2.74
CA HIS A 113 2.23 4.72 -2.32
C HIS A 113 1.59 4.97 -0.95
N THR A 114 2.29 4.53 0.08
CA THR A 114 1.79 4.56 1.46
C THR A 114 1.63 5.95 2.04
N GLU A 115 2.27 6.96 1.43
CA GLU A 115 2.16 8.37 1.80
C GLU A 115 0.74 8.94 1.58
N PHE A 116 -0.05 8.31 0.71
CA PHE A 116 -1.47 8.64 0.45
C PHE A 116 -2.44 7.87 1.34
N LEU A 117 -1.94 7.01 2.24
CA LEU A 117 -2.82 6.17 3.05
C LEU A 117 -3.20 6.85 4.37
N ASN A 118 -4.50 6.91 4.60
CA ASN A 118 -5.09 7.19 5.90
C ASN A 118 -4.93 5.98 6.82
N ILE A 119 -5.00 6.22 8.13
CA ILE A 119 -5.11 5.16 9.14
C ILE A 119 -6.45 5.32 9.85
N TYR A 120 -7.23 4.23 9.86
CA TYR A 120 -8.52 4.11 10.52
C TYR A 120 -8.42 3.06 11.62
N ARG A 121 -9.21 3.25 12.67
CA ARG A 121 -9.43 2.25 13.73
C ARG A 121 -10.69 1.46 13.39
N GLY A 122 -10.52 0.15 13.27
CA GLY A 122 -11.61 -0.82 13.27
C GLY A 122 -11.86 -1.37 14.67
N THR A 123 -12.59 -2.47 14.74
CA THR A 123 -12.97 -3.08 16.01
C THR A 123 -11.76 -3.71 16.70
N ARG A 124 -10.88 -4.37 15.93
CA ARG A 124 -9.75 -5.12 16.50
C ARG A 124 -8.37 -4.75 15.94
N ARG A 125 -8.32 -4.00 14.84
CA ARG A 125 -7.08 -3.67 14.15
C ARG A 125 -7.14 -2.29 13.52
N PHE A 126 -5.97 -1.79 13.12
CA PHE A 126 -5.90 -0.62 12.26
C PHE A 126 -6.09 -1.02 10.80
N TRP A 127 -6.62 -0.07 10.04
CA TRP A 127 -6.93 -0.20 8.63
C TRP A 127 -6.37 0.99 7.87
N THR A 128 -6.04 0.79 6.60
CA THR A 128 -5.88 1.90 5.66
C THR A 128 -7.10 1.99 4.76
N ASN A 129 -7.22 3.08 4.01
CA ASN A 129 -8.10 3.06 2.85
C ASN A 129 -7.65 1.97 1.87
N GLU A 130 -8.60 1.49 1.05
CA GLU A 130 -8.30 0.57 -0.04
C GLU A 130 -7.40 1.24 -1.08
N VAL A 131 -6.52 0.44 -1.70
CA VAL A 131 -5.74 0.81 -2.88
C VAL A 131 -6.26 0.01 -4.05
N SER A 132 -6.78 0.68 -5.07
CA SER A 132 -7.18 0.05 -6.33
C SER A 132 -6.08 0.23 -7.38
N VAL A 133 -5.72 -0.85 -8.06
CA VAL A 133 -4.67 -0.91 -9.06
C VAL A 133 -5.28 -1.44 -10.35
N LEU A 134 -5.17 -0.64 -11.40
CA LEU A 134 -5.65 -1.00 -12.72
C LEU A 134 -4.47 -1.13 -13.68
N PHE A 135 -4.26 -2.35 -14.17
CA PHE A 135 -3.22 -2.70 -15.13
C PHE A 135 -3.80 -2.77 -16.55
N LYS A 136 -3.19 -2.04 -17.49
CA LYS A 136 -3.60 -1.97 -18.91
C LYS A 136 -2.49 -2.44 -19.88
N GLY A 137 -1.54 -3.21 -19.37
CA GLY A 137 -0.39 -3.71 -20.14
C GLY A 137 0.93 -3.05 -19.73
N SER A 138 2.04 -3.68 -20.10
CA SER A 138 3.41 -3.27 -19.73
C SER A 138 3.79 -1.88 -20.24
N ASP A 139 3.17 -1.46 -21.35
CA ASP A 139 3.51 -0.25 -22.08
C ASP A 139 2.65 0.95 -21.64
N GLN A 140 1.68 0.71 -20.76
CA GLN A 140 0.82 1.74 -20.18
C GLN A 140 1.09 1.91 -18.70
N GLU A 141 0.98 3.15 -18.21
CA GLU A 141 1.13 3.45 -16.80
C GLU A 141 0.04 2.76 -15.98
N THR A 142 0.45 2.07 -14.92
CA THR A 142 -0.49 1.47 -13.98
C THR A 142 -1.19 2.58 -13.22
N ARG A 143 -2.51 2.49 -13.11
CA ARG A 143 -3.32 3.48 -12.41
C ARG A 143 -3.48 3.03 -10.96
N LEU A 144 -3.04 3.86 -10.02
CA LEU A 144 -3.20 3.62 -8.59
C LEU A 144 -4.17 4.63 -8.00
N GLN A 145 -5.22 4.13 -7.35
CA GLN A 145 -6.26 4.93 -6.73
C GLN A 145 -6.46 4.52 -5.27
N PRO A 146 -5.91 5.27 -4.31
CA PRO A 146 -6.28 5.14 -2.92
C PRO A 146 -7.70 5.68 -2.72
N SER A 147 -8.57 4.91 -2.07
CA SER A 147 -9.89 5.39 -1.68
C SER A 147 -9.79 6.55 -0.68
N LYS A 148 -10.76 7.46 -0.71
CA LYS A 148 -10.86 8.59 0.24
C LYS A 148 -11.53 8.20 1.57
N SER A 149 -12.14 7.01 1.63
CA SER A 149 -12.92 6.56 2.78
C SER A 149 -12.25 5.41 3.52
N ALA A 150 -12.70 5.18 4.75
CA ALA A 150 -12.42 3.95 5.47
C ALA A 150 -12.96 2.74 4.70
N PRO A 151 -12.32 1.56 4.82
CA PRO A 151 -12.89 0.34 4.26
C PRO A 151 -14.15 -0.05 5.03
N THR A 152 -15.10 -0.71 4.36
CA THR A 152 -16.34 -1.21 4.99
C THR A 152 -16.13 -2.47 5.84
N LEU A 153 -14.88 -2.82 6.14
CA LEU A 153 -14.46 -4.05 6.82
C LEU A 153 -14.26 -3.81 8.32
N ASP A 154 -14.59 -4.80 9.16
CA ASP A 154 -14.31 -4.82 10.61
C ASP A 154 -14.75 -3.56 11.38
N GLY A 155 -15.83 -2.89 10.91
CA GLY A 155 -16.30 -1.64 11.50
C GLY A 155 -15.29 -0.49 11.43
N ALA A 156 -14.35 -0.52 10.47
CA ALA A 156 -13.38 0.55 10.28
C ALA A 156 -14.09 1.86 9.90
N ALA A 157 -14.18 2.78 10.87
CA ALA A 157 -14.92 4.03 10.68
C ALA A 157 -14.20 5.25 11.27
N VAL A 158 -13.36 5.07 12.30
CA VAL A 158 -12.75 6.19 13.01
C VAL A 158 -11.40 6.53 12.43
N LEU A 159 -11.25 7.73 11.85
CA LEU A 159 -9.96 8.23 11.39
C LEU A 159 -9.01 8.46 12.59
N VAL A 160 -7.82 7.86 12.52
CA VAL A 160 -6.74 8.00 13.52
C VAL A 160 -5.68 8.98 13.04
N SER A 161 -5.32 8.89 11.76
CA SER A 161 -4.39 9.81 11.11
C SER A 161 -4.77 9.94 9.65
N GLY A 162 -4.83 11.17 9.15
CA GLY A 162 -4.85 11.45 7.72
C GLY A 162 -3.56 11.01 7.02
N SER A 163 -3.63 10.93 5.70
CA SER A 163 -2.51 10.72 4.79
C SER A 163 -1.50 11.86 4.94
N ARG A 164 -0.25 11.59 4.58
CA ARG A 164 0.81 12.61 4.65
C ARG A 164 0.77 13.55 3.46
N LYS A 165 0.38 13.03 2.31
CA LYS A 165 0.12 13.79 1.10
C LYS A 165 -1.34 13.64 0.73
N LEU A 166 -1.96 14.75 0.33
CA LEU A 166 -3.28 14.71 -0.28
C LEU A 166 -3.13 14.20 -1.71
N ILE A 167 -4.07 13.37 -2.15
CA ILE A 167 -4.15 12.98 -3.56
C ILE A 167 -5.08 13.97 -4.26
N GLU A 168 -4.53 14.81 -5.13
CA GLU A 168 -5.33 15.82 -5.83
C GLU A 168 -6.08 15.23 -7.02
N LEU A 169 -5.52 14.26 -7.76
CA LEU A 169 -6.15 13.39 -8.78
C LEU A 169 -5.14 12.27 -9.20
N TRP A 170 -5.64 11.22 -9.86
CA TRP A 170 -4.95 10.11 -10.57
C TRP A 170 -3.41 10.17 -10.53
N HIS A 171 -2.79 9.26 -9.79
CA HIS A 171 -1.33 9.11 -9.80
C HIS A 171 -0.93 7.98 -10.74
N PHE A 172 -0.25 8.36 -11.81
CA PHE A 172 0.31 7.44 -12.78
C PHE A 172 1.76 7.17 -12.42
N LYS A 173 2.05 5.97 -11.93
CA LYS A 173 3.40 5.49 -11.66
C LYS A 173 3.49 4.01 -11.99
N LYS A 174 4.71 3.53 -12.23
CA LYS A 174 4.94 2.08 -12.29
C LYS A 174 4.64 1.49 -10.92
N THR A 175 3.69 0.57 -10.86
CA THR A 175 3.28 -0.10 -9.62
C THR A 175 3.86 -1.50 -9.52
N PHE A 176 4.12 -2.17 -10.65
CA PHE A 176 4.61 -3.54 -10.67
C PHE A 176 6.02 -3.63 -11.27
N ASP A 177 6.88 -4.42 -10.64
CA ASP A 177 8.08 -4.93 -11.27
C ASP A 177 7.68 -6.25 -11.95
N LEU A 178 7.56 -6.20 -13.28
CA LEU A 178 7.04 -7.32 -14.04
C LEU A 178 8.12 -8.40 -14.17
N LEU A 179 7.75 -9.66 -13.92
CA LEU A 179 8.64 -10.78 -14.17
C LEU A 179 8.91 -10.85 -15.68
N LYS A 180 10.12 -10.49 -16.09
CA LYS A 180 10.56 -10.69 -17.47
C LYS A 180 10.60 -12.19 -17.74
N GLN A 181 9.72 -12.68 -18.59
CA GLN A 181 9.92 -13.99 -19.20
C GLN A 181 11.14 -13.87 -20.10
N PHE A 182 12.27 -14.43 -19.67
CA PHE A 182 13.36 -14.71 -20.58
C PHE A 182 12.90 -15.84 -21.50
N THR A 183 12.29 -15.49 -22.63
CA THR A 183 12.17 -16.44 -23.75
C THR A 183 13.57 -16.62 -24.32
N GLY A 184 14.32 -17.54 -23.73
CA GLY A 184 15.61 -18.02 -24.22
C GLY A 184 15.49 -19.51 -24.49
N PHE A 185 15.63 -19.84 -25.78
CA PHE A 185 15.54 -21.15 -26.47
C PHE A 185 14.16 -21.55 -26.98
#